data_AF-A0A2T6ZX18-F1
#
_entry.id   AF-A0A2T6ZX18-F1
#
_cell.length_a   1.000
_cell.length_b   1.000
_cell.length_c   1.000
_cell.angle_alpha   90.00
_cell.angle_beta   90.00
_cell.angle_gamma   90.00
#
_symmetry.space_group_name_H-M   'P 1'
#
loop_
_entity.id
_entity.type
_entity.pdbx_description
1 polymer ?
#
loop_
_entity_poly.entity_id
_entity_poly.type
_entity_poly.pdbx_seq_one_letter_code
_entity_poly.pdbx_strand_id
1 'polypeptide(L)'
;MPSGRSLNRATRGAIDALHKCSGMSFDQIASVLQVSQETARLTYKRIKERAQGVNIRDLLNACDMENKKREEPAVPQKFPTGSEVSRRLKTLATQDKEHRLRTFPQIAREASVQSANSTIYQIMHEHHNLYRYLPRLKPALNANARENWLRFVEWALGQLVEVFVYSDEMILEALNGQIDNYNANRGANEPRRLHRRPYWGFKEEISARSISRGMDWFMYQRQGADASWLKIMREIILRLHEWITKPKSVELDVFYSGQQIHRI
;
A
#
# COMPACT_ATOMS: atom_id res chain seq x y z
N MET A 1 1.67 28.89 9.63
CA MET A 1 1.65 27.52 10.19
C MET A 1 2.91 27.33 11.02
N PRO A 2 2.85 26.75 12.24
CA PRO A 2 4.07 26.47 12.99
C PRO A 2 4.89 25.42 12.24
N SER A 3 6.09 25.81 11.80
CA SER A 3 7.05 25.01 11.03
C SER A 3 7.86 24.02 11.90
N GLY A 4 7.46 23.81 13.15
CA GLY A 4 8.19 22.98 14.10
C GLY A 4 7.83 21.50 13.98
N ARG A 5 8.86 20.64 13.94
CA ARG A 5 8.69 19.21 14.22
C ARG A 5 8.01 19.05 15.58
N SER A 6 7.01 18.19 15.66
CA SER A 6 6.39 17.83 16.94
C SER A 6 7.44 17.28 17.90
N LEU A 7 7.39 17.69 19.17
CA LEU A 7 8.27 17.13 20.20
C LEU A 7 8.10 15.61 20.29
N ASN A 8 9.22 14.90 20.33
CA ASN A 8 9.21 13.46 20.52
C ASN A 8 8.66 13.10 21.92
N ARG A 9 8.29 11.83 22.10
CA ARG A 9 7.70 11.32 23.34
C ARG A 9 8.60 11.57 24.57
N ALA A 10 9.90 11.34 24.43
CA ALA A 10 10.86 11.50 25.52
C ALA A 10 10.94 12.96 25.99
N THR A 11 11.00 13.93 25.08
CA THR A 11 11.01 15.35 25.42
C THR A 11 9.72 15.77 26.11
N ARG A 12 8.56 15.25 25.68
CA ARG A 12 7.26 15.53 26.34
C ARG A 12 7.22 14.98 27.77
N GLY A 13 7.67 13.73 27.97
CA GLY A 13 7.79 13.12 29.29
C GLY A 13 8.79 13.84 30.19
N ALA A 14 9.92 14.30 29.64
CA ALA A 14 10.92 15.07 30.38
C ALA A 14 10.37 16.42 30.86
N ILE A 15 9.59 17.12 30.03
CA ILE A 15 8.92 18.37 30.44
C ILE A 15 8.01 18.12 31.66
N ASP A 16 7.21 17.05 31.62
CA ASP A 16 6.30 16.71 32.71
C ASP A 16 7.05 16.32 33.99
N ALA A 17 8.04 15.42 33.88
CA ALA A 17 8.82 14.96 35.03
C ALA A 17 9.63 16.09 35.69
N LEU A 18 10.32 16.93 34.90
CA LEU A 18 11.10 18.04 35.45
C LEU A 18 10.21 19.09 36.12
N HIS A 19 9.03 19.36 35.57
CA HIS A 19 8.11 20.31 36.19
C HIS A 19 7.45 19.72 37.44
N LYS A 20 6.95 18.48 37.39
CA LYS A 20 6.13 17.90 38.45
C LYS A 20 6.94 17.27 39.58
N CYS A 21 8.04 16.59 39.27
CA CYS A 21 8.89 15.92 40.28
C CYS A 21 9.97 16.84 40.83
N SER A 22 10.60 17.64 39.96
CA SER A 22 11.74 18.48 40.35
C SER A 22 11.35 19.93 40.67
N GLY A 23 10.08 20.31 40.45
CA GLY A 23 9.58 21.66 40.72
C GLY A 23 10.22 22.74 39.86
N MET A 24 10.84 22.37 38.71
CA MET A 24 11.54 23.32 37.86
C MET A 24 10.57 24.29 37.18
N SER A 25 10.99 25.54 37.02
CA SER A 25 10.25 26.53 36.23
C SER A 25 10.34 26.21 34.74
N PHE A 26 9.40 26.71 33.93
CA PHE A 26 9.44 26.48 32.48
C PHE A 26 10.68 27.09 31.80
N ASP A 27 11.30 28.11 32.40
CA ASP A 27 12.56 28.70 31.91
C ASP A 27 13.75 27.76 32.13
N GLN A 28 13.81 27.12 33.30
CA GLN A 28 14.81 26.10 33.59
C GLN A 28 14.64 24.90 32.67
N ILE A 29 13.40 24.43 32.49
CA ILE A 29 13.09 23.30 31.59
C ILE A 29 13.44 23.64 30.14
N ALA A 30 13.12 24.85 29.69
CA ALA A 30 13.47 25.34 28.35
C ALA A 30 14.97 25.30 28.12
N SER A 31 15.76 25.72 29.11
CA SER A 31 17.22 25.73 29.06
C SER A 31 17.79 24.30 29.02
N VAL A 32 17.28 23.40 29.88
CA VAL A 32 17.75 22.01 29.98
C VAL A 32 17.42 21.19 28.73
N LEU A 33 16.19 21.34 28.20
CA LEU A 33 15.71 20.55 27.07
C LEU A 33 15.91 21.22 25.71
N GLN A 34 16.50 22.42 25.69
CA GLN A 34 16.71 23.23 24.48
C GLN A 34 15.41 23.45 23.68
N VAL A 35 14.32 23.74 24.39
CA VAL A 35 13.01 24.07 23.81
C VAL A 35 12.59 25.47 24.23
N SER A 36 11.72 26.15 23.48
CA SER A 36 11.19 27.43 23.95
C SER A 36 10.31 27.25 25.20
N GLN A 37 10.37 28.22 26.12
CA GLN A 37 9.55 28.27 27.34
C GLN A 37 8.06 28.07 27.02
N GLU A 38 7.55 28.75 25.99
CA GLU A 38 6.14 28.63 25.59
C GLU A 38 5.81 27.23 25.07
N THR A 39 6.74 26.56 24.38
CA THR A 39 6.55 25.16 23.95
C THR A 39 6.50 24.22 25.15
N ALA A 40 7.37 24.39 26.14
CA ALA A 40 7.33 23.59 27.37
C ALA A 40 5.99 23.80 28.10
N ARG A 41 5.56 25.06 28.27
CA ARG A 41 4.31 25.42 28.94
C ARG A 41 3.08 24.85 28.24
N LEU A 42 2.96 25.03 26.92
CA LEU A 42 1.83 24.51 26.13
C LEU A 42 1.82 22.98 26.09
N THR A 43 2.99 22.35 26.05
CA THR A 43 3.09 20.88 26.07
C THR A 43 2.62 20.33 27.40
N TYR A 44 3.09 20.87 28.52
CA TYR A 44 2.63 20.48 29.85
C TYR A 44 1.13 20.71 30.03
N LYS A 45 0.62 21.87 29.59
CA LYS A 45 -0.83 22.15 29.62
C LYS A 45 -1.64 21.08 28.89
N ARG A 46 -1.21 20.70 27.67
CA ARG A 46 -1.88 19.64 26.88
C ARG A 46 -1.79 18.26 27.52
N ILE A 47 -0.67 17.93 28.15
CA ILE A 47 -0.50 16.66 28.89
C ILE A 47 -1.51 16.62 30.04
N LYS A 48 -1.57 17.70 30.82
CA LYS A 48 -2.50 17.84 31.95
C LYS A 48 -3.97 17.77 31.54
N GLU A 49 -4.35 18.39 30.42
CA GLU A 49 -5.71 18.32 29.86
C GLU A 49 -6.10 16.91 29.39
N ARG A 50 -5.11 16.08 29.00
CA ARG A 50 -5.33 14.72 28.51
C ARG A 50 -5.26 13.65 29.60
N ALA A 51 -4.61 13.95 30.71
CA ALA A 51 -4.44 13.00 31.81
C ALA A 51 -5.76 12.77 32.54
N GLN A 52 -6.02 11.52 32.91
CA GLN A 52 -7.20 11.14 33.69
C GLN A 52 -7.09 11.56 35.17
N GLY A 53 -5.88 11.90 35.61
CA GLY A 53 -5.58 12.28 36.98
C GLY A 53 -4.29 13.09 37.09
N VAL A 54 -3.97 13.55 38.30
CA VAL A 54 -2.78 14.37 38.60
C VAL A 54 -1.57 13.49 38.97
N ASN A 55 -1.74 12.17 39.01
CA ASN A 55 -0.65 11.25 39.31
C ASN A 55 0.32 11.17 38.14
N ILE A 56 1.61 10.98 38.41
CA ILE A 56 2.65 10.91 37.40
C ILE A 56 2.43 9.80 36.38
N ARG A 57 1.82 8.68 36.82
CA ARG A 57 1.47 7.58 35.92
C ARG A 57 0.46 8.03 34.86
N ASP A 58 -0.54 8.83 35.25
CA ASP A 58 -1.58 9.33 34.35
C ASP A 58 -1.03 10.39 33.39
N LEU A 59 -0.12 11.23 33.87
CA LEU A 59 0.56 12.25 33.06
C LEU A 59 1.53 11.63 32.03
N LEU A 60 2.28 10.60 32.41
CA LEU A 60 3.14 9.85 31.49
C LEU A 60 2.32 9.08 30.45
N ASN A 61 1.22 8.44 30.85
CA ASN A 61 0.29 7.82 29.90
C ASN A 61 -0.31 8.85 28.92
N ALA A 62 -0.57 10.08 29.38
CA ALA A 62 -1.06 11.16 28.51
C ALA A 62 0.01 11.68 27.53
N CYS A 63 1.30 11.50 27.81
CA CYS A 63 2.39 11.77 26.86
C CYS A 63 2.39 10.79 25.68
N ASP A 64 1.91 9.57 25.91
CA ASP A 64 1.88 8.46 24.93
C ASP A 64 0.74 8.58 23.95
N MET A 65 -0.30 9.29 24.35
CA MET A 65 -1.34 9.73 23.43
C MET A 65 -0.64 10.72 22.47
N GLU A 66 -0.25 10.23 21.30
CA GLU A 66 0.08 11.07 20.13
C GLU A 66 -1.00 12.14 19.98
N ASN A 67 -0.75 13.19 19.20
CA ASN A 67 -1.84 14.11 18.85
C ASN A 67 -2.96 13.27 18.26
N LYS A 68 -3.97 12.91 19.08
CA LYS A 68 -5.13 12.16 18.67
C LYS A 68 -5.55 12.85 17.40
N LYS A 69 -5.67 12.09 16.31
CA LYS A 69 -6.29 12.60 15.08
C LYS A 69 -7.51 13.36 15.58
N ARG A 70 -7.56 14.67 15.30
CA ARG A 70 -8.68 15.49 15.76
C ARG A 70 -9.95 14.74 15.38
N GLU A 71 -10.84 14.53 16.33
CA GLU A 71 -12.09 13.81 16.08
C GLU A 71 -12.83 14.46 14.90
N GLU A 72 -12.70 15.78 14.79
CA GLU A 72 -13.12 16.54 13.62
C GLU A 72 -11.92 17.07 12.83
N PRO A 73 -11.88 16.83 11.51
CA PRO A 73 -10.82 17.38 10.68
C PRO A 73 -10.86 18.91 10.73
N ALA A 74 -9.68 19.53 10.76
CA ALA A 74 -9.56 20.99 10.82
C ALA A 74 -10.23 21.71 9.64
N VAL A 75 -10.40 21.00 8.53
CA VAL A 75 -11.18 21.41 7.38
C VAL A 75 -12.26 20.34 7.17
N PRO A 76 -13.55 20.71 7.15
CA PRO A 76 -14.63 19.77 6.85
C PRO A 76 -14.34 19.02 5.54
N GLN A 77 -14.47 17.69 5.57
CA GLN A 77 -14.37 16.92 4.33
C GLN A 77 -15.52 17.30 3.40
N LYS A 78 -15.19 17.59 2.14
CA LYS A 78 -16.19 17.97 1.12
C LYS A 78 -17.26 16.90 0.92
N PHE A 79 -16.89 15.64 1.09
CA PHE A 79 -17.81 14.49 1.05
C PHE A 79 -17.52 13.61 2.25
N PRO A 80 -18.24 13.76 3.37
CA PRO A 80 -18.05 12.86 4.50
C PRO A 80 -18.56 11.45 4.17
N THR A 81 -18.05 10.47 4.91
CA THR A 81 -18.56 9.10 4.86
C THR A 81 -20.06 9.08 5.13
N GLY A 82 -20.82 8.38 4.28
CA GLY A 82 -22.29 8.32 4.40
C GLY A 82 -23.04 9.51 3.79
N SER A 83 -22.33 10.52 3.25
CA SER A 83 -22.96 11.60 2.48
C SER A 83 -23.80 11.06 1.32
N GLU A 84 -24.82 11.83 0.93
CA GLU A 84 -25.71 11.50 -0.20
C GLU A 84 -24.91 11.20 -1.48
N VAL A 85 -23.92 12.04 -1.74
CA VAL A 85 -23.01 11.89 -2.89
C VAL A 85 -22.26 10.55 -2.83
N SER A 86 -21.68 10.22 -1.68
CA SER A 86 -20.99 8.94 -1.47
C SER A 86 -21.94 7.77 -1.73
N ARG A 87 -23.14 7.80 -1.16
CA ARG A 87 -24.14 6.73 -1.32
C ARG A 87 -24.56 6.57 -2.79
N ARG A 88 -24.81 7.68 -3.49
CA ARG A 88 -25.15 7.67 -4.92
C ARG A 88 -24.04 7.06 -5.77
N LEU A 89 -22.77 7.40 -5.51
CA LEU A 89 -21.63 6.81 -6.19
C LEU A 89 -21.54 5.29 -5.95
N LYS A 90 -21.75 4.83 -4.72
CA LYS A 90 -21.80 3.40 -4.39
C LYS A 90 -22.91 2.69 -5.18
N THR A 91 -24.13 3.22 -5.12
CA THR A 91 -25.29 2.61 -5.79
C THR A 91 -25.04 2.44 -7.28
N LEU A 92 -24.63 3.51 -7.97
CA LEU A 92 -24.31 3.45 -9.40
C LEU A 92 -23.19 2.45 -9.71
N ALA A 93 -22.11 2.46 -8.92
CA ALA A 93 -20.98 1.55 -9.14
C ALA A 93 -21.33 0.06 -8.99
N THR A 94 -22.39 -0.26 -8.24
CA THR A 94 -22.84 -1.64 -7.98
C THR A 94 -24.09 -2.06 -8.75
N GLN A 95 -24.71 -1.13 -9.48
CA GLN A 95 -26.04 -1.28 -10.07
C GLN A 95 -26.14 -2.44 -11.06
N ASP A 96 -25.32 -2.43 -12.10
CA ASP A 96 -25.35 -3.45 -13.16
C ASP A 96 -23.94 -3.83 -13.64
N LYS A 97 -23.88 -4.80 -14.56
CA LYS A 97 -22.62 -5.30 -15.12
C LYS A 97 -21.87 -4.23 -15.91
N GLU A 98 -22.57 -3.31 -16.57
CA GLU A 98 -21.94 -2.25 -17.34
C GLU A 98 -21.22 -1.25 -16.43
N HIS A 99 -21.88 -0.80 -15.36
CA HIS A 99 -21.30 0.08 -14.35
C HIS A 99 -20.17 -0.59 -13.57
N ARG A 100 -20.19 -1.93 -13.45
CA ARG A 100 -19.08 -2.69 -12.90
C ARG A 100 -17.80 -2.62 -13.74
N LEU A 101 -17.93 -2.41 -15.04
CA LEU A 101 -16.80 -2.25 -15.96
C LEU A 101 -16.35 -0.79 -16.10
N ARG A 102 -17.22 0.17 -15.76
CA ARG A 102 -16.88 1.61 -15.76
C ARG A 102 -15.89 1.97 -14.63
N THR A 103 -15.01 2.92 -14.94
CA THR A 103 -14.10 3.54 -13.97
C THR A 103 -14.88 4.45 -13.01
N PHE A 104 -14.39 4.63 -11.77
CA PHE A 104 -15.07 5.52 -10.82
C PHE A 104 -15.22 6.97 -11.31
N PRO A 105 -14.27 7.57 -12.05
CA PRO A 105 -14.47 8.88 -12.66
C PRO A 105 -15.61 8.93 -13.70
N GLN A 106 -15.86 7.85 -14.44
CA GLN A 106 -17.02 7.77 -15.35
C GLN A 106 -18.33 7.76 -14.55
N ILE A 107 -18.39 6.93 -13.50
CA ILE A 107 -19.54 6.86 -12.59
C ILE A 107 -19.78 8.22 -11.90
N ALA A 108 -18.71 8.92 -11.50
CA ALA A 108 -18.83 10.23 -10.89
C ALA A 108 -19.37 11.30 -11.84
N ARG A 109 -18.99 11.25 -13.13
CA ARG A 109 -19.55 12.15 -14.16
C ARG A 109 -21.05 11.91 -14.35
N GLU A 110 -21.46 10.65 -14.42
CA GLU A 110 -22.88 10.25 -14.50
C GLU A 110 -23.67 10.62 -13.25
N ALA A 111 -23.04 10.57 -12.08
CA ALA A 111 -23.60 11.06 -10.83
C ALA A 111 -23.61 12.60 -10.72
N SER A 112 -23.12 13.33 -11.73
CA SER A 112 -22.92 14.78 -11.73
C SER A 112 -22.04 15.28 -10.58
N VAL A 113 -21.07 14.48 -10.13
CA VAL A 113 -20.14 14.81 -9.04
C VAL A 113 -18.87 15.44 -9.61
N GLN A 114 -18.74 16.76 -9.46
CA GLN A 114 -17.53 17.48 -9.85
C GLN A 114 -16.47 17.43 -8.75
N SER A 115 -15.50 16.54 -8.88
CA SER A 115 -14.30 16.47 -8.03
C SER A 115 -13.13 15.82 -8.74
N ALA A 116 -11.93 15.99 -8.19
CA ALA A 116 -10.73 15.38 -8.73
C ALA A 116 -10.85 13.84 -8.71
N ASN A 117 -10.27 13.17 -9.71
CA ASN A 117 -10.31 11.71 -9.82
C ASN A 117 -9.77 11.03 -8.57
N SER A 118 -8.68 11.54 -7.98
CA SER A 118 -8.11 11.04 -6.74
C SER A 118 -9.10 11.06 -5.57
N THR A 119 -9.88 12.14 -5.43
CA THR A 119 -10.93 12.25 -4.42
C THR A 119 -12.05 11.23 -4.66
N ILE A 120 -12.44 11.02 -5.92
CA ILE A 120 -13.46 10.00 -6.25
C ILE A 120 -12.97 8.60 -5.89
N TYR A 121 -11.73 8.24 -6.26
CA TYR A 121 -11.15 6.97 -5.86
C TYR A 121 -11.06 6.84 -4.34
N GLN A 122 -10.62 7.89 -3.65
CA GLN A 122 -10.56 7.91 -2.18
C GLN A 122 -11.92 7.65 -1.55
N ILE A 123 -12.98 8.31 -2.02
CA ILE A 123 -14.35 8.08 -1.54
C ILE A 123 -14.75 6.61 -1.74
N MET A 124 -14.54 6.06 -2.93
CA MET A 124 -14.93 4.68 -3.22
C MET A 124 -14.14 3.66 -2.40
N HIS A 125 -12.87 3.92 -2.17
CA HIS A 125 -11.98 3.03 -1.40
C HIS A 125 -12.26 3.14 0.11
N GLU A 126 -12.17 4.34 0.66
CA GLU A 126 -12.24 4.57 2.11
C GLU A 126 -13.67 4.44 2.65
N HIS A 127 -14.70 4.88 1.91
CA HIS A 127 -16.08 4.85 2.41
C HIS A 127 -16.81 3.56 2.07
N HIS A 128 -16.43 2.89 0.98
CA HIS A 128 -17.20 1.78 0.43
C HIS A 128 -16.40 0.51 0.23
N ASN A 129 -15.07 0.56 0.42
CA ASN A 129 -14.16 -0.57 0.21
C ASN A 129 -14.30 -1.16 -1.21
N LEU A 130 -14.60 -0.31 -2.20
CA LEU A 130 -14.74 -0.68 -3.59
C LEU A 130 -13.45 -0.36 -4.33
N TYR A 131 -12.86 -1.34 -4.98
CA TYR A 131 -11.65 -1.15 -5.79
C TYR A 131 -11.97 -1.47 -7.25
N ARG A 132 -11.44 -0.65 -8.16
CA ARG A 132 -11.44 -0.93 -9.60
C ARG A 132 -10.01 -1.15 -10.03
N TYR A 133 -9.70 -2.40 -10.34
CA TYR A 133 -8.50 -2.74 -11.09
C TYR A 133 -8.89 -2.85 -12.54
N LEU A 134 -8.17 -2.17 -13.43
CA LEU A 134 -8.22 -2.53 -14.84
C LEU A 134 -7.85 -4.01 -14.94
N PRO A 135 -8.71 -4.87 -15.50
CA PRO A 135 -8.37 -6.26 -15.69
C PRO A 135 -7.07 -6.30 -16.48
N ARG A 136 -6.04 -6.93 -15.91
CA ARG A 136 -4.82 -7.19 -16.69
C ARG A 136 -5.22 -8.16 -17.80
N LEU A 137 -5.21 -7.68 -19.03
CA LEU A 137 -5.48 -8.51 -20.20
C LEU A 137 -4.35 -9.52 -20.29
N LYS A 138 -4.65 -10.78 -19.96
CA LYS A 138 -3.71 -11.87 -20.23
C LYS A 138 -3.55 -12.01 -21.75
N PRO A 139 -2.33 -12.22 -22.26
CA PRO A 139 -2.13 -12.52 -23.67
C PRO A 139 -3.02 -13.68 -24.10
N ALA A 140 -3.65 -13.57 -25.27
CA ALA A 140 -4.46 -14.66 -25.80
C ALA A 140 -3.57 -15.87 -26.10
N LEU A 141 -3.81 -17.00 -25.43
CA LEU A 141 -3.13 -18.25 -25.71
C LEU A 141 -3.76 -18.92 -26.95
N ASN A 142 -2.94 -19.22 -27.95
CA ASN A 142 -3.32 -20.07 -29.07
C ASN A 142 -3.48 -21.54 -28.61
N ALA A 143 -4.05 -22.39 -29.46
CA ALA A 143 -4.34 -23.79 -29.13
C ALA A 143 -3.09 -24.55 -28.65
N ASN A 144 -1.98 -24.41 -29.38
CA ASN A 144 -0.70 -25.05 -29.04
C ASN A 144 -0.14 -24.59 -27.69
N ALA A 145 -0.23 -23.28 -27.40
CA ALA A 145 0.21 -22.74 -26.12
C ALA A 145 -0.65 -23.26 -24.96
N ARG A 146 -1.97 -23.42 -25.17
CA ARG A 146 -2.86 -24.03 -24.17
C ARG A 146 -2.52 -25.49 -23.90
N GLU A 147 -2.27 -26.26 -24.95
CA GLU A 147 -1.89 -27.67 -24.82
C GLU A 147 -0.55 -27.83 -24.09
N ASN A 148 0.45 -27.03 -24.44
CA ASN A 148 1.73 -27.02 -23.72
C ASN A 148 1.57 -26.62 -22.26
N TRP A 149 0.71 -25.65 -21.96
CA TRP A 149 0.41 -25.25 -20.58
C TRP A 149 -0.30 -26.38 -19.82
N LEU A 150 -1.28 -27.05 -20.42
CA LEU A 150 -1.96 -28.20 -19.81
C LEU A 150 -0.96 -29.32 -19.48
N ARG A 151 -0.15 -29.73 -20.45
CA ARG A 151 0.89 -30.75 -20.24
C ARG A 151 1.85 -30.38 -19.12
N PHE A 152 2.25 -29.10 -19.04
CA PHE A 152 3.10 -28.62 -17.97
C PHE A 152 2.39 -28.70 -16.60
N VAL A 153 1.13 -28.27 -16.50
CA VAL A 153 0.37 -28.33 -15.24
C VAL A 153 0.15 -29.78 -14.81
N GLU A 154 -0.20 -30.68 -15.71
CA GLU A 154 -0.36 -32.11 -15.43
C GLU A 154 0.95 -32.75 -14.96
N TRP A 155 2.05 -32.46 -15.66
CA TRP A 155 3.37 -32.90 -15.23
C TRP A 155 3.71 -32.36 -13.83
N ALA A 156 3.46 -31.06 -13.60
CA ALA A 156 3.80 -30.40 -12.35
C ALA A 156 2.97 -30.92 -11.16
N LEU A 157 1.68 -31.22 -11.38
CA LEU A 157 0.80 -31.85 -10.39
C LEU A 157 1.28 -33.24 -9.97
N GLY A 158 1.99 -33.95 -10.85
CA GLY A 158 2.59 -35.26 -10.56
C GLY A 158 3.92 -35.19 -9.79
N GLN A 159 4.49 -34.00 -9.61
CA GLN A 159 5.74 -33.82 -8.85
C GLN A 159 5.46 -33.44 -7.39
N LEU A 160 6.39 -33.79 -6.51
CA LEU A 160 6.41 -33.29 -5.14
C LEU A 160 6.75 -31.79 -5.15
N VAL A 161 6.04 -30.99 -4.35
CA VAL A 161 6.18 -29.52 -4.37
C VAL A 161 7.61 -29.11 -3.96
N GLU A 162 8.27 -29.92 -3.15
CA GLU A 162 9.64 -29.79 -2.68
C GLU A 162 10.70 -29.89 -3.80
N VAL A 163 10.32 -30.38 -4.98
CA VAL A 163 11.21 -30.46 -6.15
C VAL A 163 11.23 -29.14 -6.92
N PHE A 164 10.25 -28.26 -6.71
CA PHE A 164 10.19 -26.98 -7.39
C PHE A 164 10.98 -25.91 -6.65
N VAL A 165 11.97 -25.35 -7.33
CA VAL A 165 12.57 -24.07 -6.97
C VAL A 165 12.09 -23.02 -7.97
N TYR A 166 11.41 -22.01 -7.44
CA TYR A 166 10.87 -20.92 -8.25
C TYR A 166 11.83 -19.74 -8.20
N SER A 167 12.24 -19.24 -9.35
CA SER A 167 12.87 -17.92 -9.50
C SER A 167 12.07 -17.13 -10.52
N ASP A 168 11.53 -15.97 -10.15
CA ASP A 168 11.05 -15.04 -11.14
C ASP A 168 12.23 -14.21 -11.65
N GLU A 169 12.64 -14.42 -12.90
CA GLU A 169 13.50 -13.45 -13.56
C GLU A 169 12.65 -12.21 -13.87
N MET A 170 12.58 -11.30 -12.91
CA MET A 170 12.18 -9.92 -13.20
C MET A 170 13.27 -9.29 -14.06
N ILE A 171 12.97 -9.03 -15.33
CA ILE A 171 13.83 -8.24 -16.22
C ILE A 171 14.06 -6.87 -15.57
N LEU A 172 15.27 -6.65 -15.03
CA LEU A 172 15.78 -5.38 -14.52
C LEU A 172 16.49 -4.60 -15.64
N GLU A 173 15.93 -4.58 -16.84
CA GLU A 173 16.54 -3.91 -17.99
C GLU A 173 15.63 -2.79 -18.51
N ALA A 174 16.01 -1.53 -18.21
CA ALA A 174 15.83 -0.35 -19.07
C ALA A 174 16.10 0.97 -18.32
N LEU A 175 15.90 1.03 -17.00
CA LEU A 175 16.08 2.29 -16.23
C LEU A 175 17.51 2.52 -15.74
N ASN A 176 18.28 1.46 -15.46
CA ASN A 176 19.65 1.61 -14.96
C ASN A 176 20.63 2.14 -16.03
N GLY A 177 20.52 1.68 -17.28
CA GLY A 177 21.38 2.16 -18.37
C GLY A 177 21.20 3.67 -18.67
N GLN A 178 19.98 4.20 -18.49
CA GLN A 178 19.71 5.63 -18.61
C GLN A 178 20.30 6.43 -17.44
N ILE A 179 20.29 5.87 -16.22
CA ILE A 179 20.89 6.49 -15.04
C ILE A 179 22.42 6.50 -15.13
N ASP A 180 23.03 5.43 -15.63
CA ASP A 180 24.48 5.35 -15.82
C ASP A 180 24.95 6.32 -16.93
N ASN A 181 24.21 6.39 -18.05
CA ASN A 181 24.48 7.36 -19.11
C ASN A 181 24.31 8.82 -18.65
N TYR A 182 23.25 9.10 -17.88
CA TYR A 182 23.02 10.43 -17.30
C TYR A 182 24.12 10.82 -16.30
N ASN A 183 24.48 9.93 -15.38
CA ASN A 183 25.52 10.20 -14.39
C ASN A 183 26.92 10.35 -15.02
N ALA A 184 27.19 9.67 -16.14
CA ALA A 184 28.44 9.78 -16.88
C ALA A 184 28.53 11.08 -17.69
N ASN A 185 27.41 11.59 -18.23
CA ASN A 185 27.37 12.77 -19.10
C ASN A 185 26.80 14.04 -18.45
N ARG A 186 26.73 14.08 -17.11
CA ARG A 186 26.14 15.20 -16.36
C ARG A 186 26.98 16.48 -16.44
N GLY A 187 26.33 17.60 -16.79
CA GLY A 187 26.94 18.94 -16.76
C GLY A 187 27.14 19.52 -15.36
N ALA A 188 28.08 20.46 -15.20
CA ALA A 188 28.46 21.04 -13.91
C ALA A 188 27.31 21.73 -13.15
N ASN A 189 26.28 22.20 -13.88
CA ASN A 189 25.15 22.96 -13.32
C ASN A 189 23.88 22.13 -13.10
N GLU A 190 23.91 20.82 -13.34
CA GLU A 190 22.76 19.94 -13.14
C GLU A 190 22.64 19.42 -11.70
N PRO A 191 21.42 19.10 -11.22
CA PRO A 191 21.18 18.62 -9.86
C PRO A 191 21.97 17.36 -9.49
N ARG A 192 22.06 17.05 -8.19
CA ARG A 192 22.89 15.96 -7.62
C ARG A 192 22.71 14.62 -8.36
N ARG A 193 23.78 13.81 -8.39
CA ARG A 193 23.78 12.42 -8.92
C ARG A 193 22.48 11.70 -8.55
N LEU A 194 21.83 11.12 -9.55
CA LEU A 194 20.64 10.32 -9.31
C LEU A 194 21.06 9.10 -8.48
N HIS A 195 20.55 9.00 -7.26
CA HIS A 195 20.80 7.85 -6.40
C HIS A 195 20.21 6.60 -7.05
N ARG A 196 20.96 5.50 -7.01
CA ARG A 196 20.46 4.14 -7.28
C ARG A 196 19.40 3.82 -6.24
N ARG A 197 18.14 4.18 -6.50
CA ARG A 197 16.99 3.63 -5.79
C ARG A 197 16.21 2.80 -6.80
N PRO A 198 15.73 1.60 -6.44
CA PRO A 198 14.81 0.86 -7.29
C PRO A 198 13.52 1.69 -7.40
N TYR A 199 13.40 2.42 -8.50
CA TYR A 199 12.15 3.05 -8.87
C TYR A 199 11.34 1.96 -9.57
N TRP A 200 10.36 1.40 -8.87
CA TRP A 200 9.42 0.43 -9.43
C TRP A 200 8.45 1.18 -10.34
N GLY A 201 8.85 1.36 -11.60
CA GLY A 201 7.99 1.88 -12.66
C GLY A 201 7.59 0.73 -13.58
N PHE A 202 6.29 0.43 -13.67
CA PHE A 202 5.78 -0.38 -14.77
C PHE A 202 5.87 0.46 -16.04
N LYS A 203 6.78 0.13 -16.95
CA LYS A 203 6.79 0.66 -18.31
C LYS A 203 6.21 -0.38 -19.28
N GLU A 204 5.56 0.14 -20.31
CA GLU A 204 4.99 -0.61 -21.43
C GLU A 204 6.00 -1.59 -22.03
N GLU A 205 5.46 -2.76 -22.40
CA GLU A 205 6.16 -3.87 -23.03
C GLU A 205 6.76 -3.42 -24.36
N ILE A 206 8.10 -3.42 -24.46
CA ILE A 206 8.82 -3.22 -25.72
C ILE A 206 8.62 -4.49 -26.56
N SER A 207 8.08 -4.31 -27.76
CA SER A 207 7.64 -5.36 -28.70
C SER A 207 8.76 -6.14 -29.41
N ALA A 208 9.97 -6.16 -28.87
CA ALA A 208 11.10 -6.88 -29.45
C ALA A 208 11.62 -7.94 -28.47
N ARG A 209 11.03 -9.14 -28.51
CA ARG A 209 11.62 -10.36 -27.93
C ARG A 209 12.37 -11.15 -29.01
N SER A 210 13.41 -11.87 -28.58
CA SER A 210 14.26 -12.71 -29.41
C SER A 210 13.47 -13.74 -30.24
N ILE A 211 14.04 -14.10 -31.39
CA ILE A 211 13.44 -14.97 -32.42
C ILE A 211 13.29 -16.43 -31.93
N SER A 212 13.92 -16.81 -30.82
CA SER A 212 13.80 -18.14 -30.21
C SER A 212 12.70 -18.17 -29.14
N ARG A 213 11.54 -18.74 -29.49
CA ARG A 213 10.42 -19.00 -28.58
C ARG A 213 10.73 -20.15 -27.58
N GLY A 214 11.64 -19.93 -26.64
CA GLY A 214 11.87 -20.82 -25.49
C GLY A 214 12.00 -19.99 -24.22
N MET A 215 11.24 -20.33 -23.18
CA MET A 215 11.58 -19.91 -21.81
C MET A 215 12.69 -20.84 -21.33
N ASP A 216 13.88 -20.30 -21.12
CA ASP A 216 14.97 -21.03 -20.48
C ASP A 216 14.71 -21.04 -18.96
N TRP A 217 14.55 -22.22 -18.36
CA TRP A 217 14.48 -22.40 -16.91
C TRP A 217 15.72 -23.17 -16.46
N PHE A 218 16.49 -22.61 -15.52
CA PHE A 218 17.59 -23.30 -14.87
C PHE A 218 17.11 -23.98 -13.57
N MET A 219 17.44 -25.26 -13.37
CA MET A 219 17.10 -26.03 -12.16
C MET A 219 18.22 -25.97 -11.12
N TYR A 220 17.87 -25.73 -9.85
CA TYR A 220 18.74 -26.02 -8.71
C TYR A 220 17.94 -26.64 -7.57
N GLN A 221 18.54 -27.60 -6.86
CA GLN A 221 17.95 -28.32 -5.74
C GLN A 221 18.27 -27.60 -4.42
N ARG A 222 17.27 -27.31 -3.59
CA ARG A 222 17.49 -26.82 -2.22
C ARG A 222 16.63 -27.60 -1.22
N GLN A 223 17.23 -28.03 -0.12
CA GLN A 223 16.56 -28.72 0.98
C GLN A 223 15.92 -27.72 1.95
N GLY A 224 14.63 -27.91 2.26
CA GLY A 224 13.93 -27.27 3.38
C GLY A 224 12.89 -26.21 2.97
N ALA A 225 11.66 -26.64 2.66
CA ALA A 225 10.50 -25.77 2.52
C ALA A 225 9.47 -26.04 3.64
N ASP A 226 8.90 -24.98 4.20
CA ASP A 226 7.87 -25.04 5.26
C ASP A 226 6.53 -25.57 4.70
N ALA A 227 5.86 -26.45 5.45
CA ALA A 227 4.58 -27.07 5.11
C ALA A 227 3.46 -26.07 4.78
N SER A 228 3.50 -24.85 5.32
CA SER A 228 2.53 -23.80 4.98
C SER A 228 2.64 -23.33 3.52
N TRP A 229 3.86 -23.23 2.99
CA TRP A 229 4.12 -22.83 1.61
C TRP A 229 3.73 -23.90 0.60
N LEU A 230 3.96 -25.17 0.93
CA LEU A 230 3.58 -26.31 0.08
C LEU A 230 2.06 -26.36 -0.15
N LYS A 231 1.27 -26.03 0.88
CA LYS A 231 -0.20 -25.95 0.78
C LYS A 231 -0.66 -24.82 -0.14
N ILE A 232 -0.03 -23.65 -0.07
CA ILE A 232 -0.34 -22.49 -0.92
C ILE A 232 0.00 -22.80 -2.37
N MET A 233 1.16 -23.42 -2.64
CA MET A 233 1.57 -23.74 -4.01
C MET A 233 0.67 -24.79 -4.65
N ARG A 234 0.28 -25.83 -3.90
CA ARG A 234 -0.69 -26.82 -4.39
C ARG A 234 -2.03 -26.18 -4.75
N GLU A 235 -2.52 -25.26 -3.93
CA GLU A 235 -3.75 -24.51 -4.19
C GLU A 235 -3.64 -23.63 -5.46
N ILE A 236 -2.49 -22.99 -5.67
CA ILE A 236 -2.24 -22.19 -6.89
C ILE A 236 -2.26 -23.08 -8.14
N ILE A 237 -1.61 -24.26 -8.09
CA ILE A 237 -1.58 -25.20 -9.21
C ILE A 237 -2.99 -25.75 -9.51
N LEU A 238 -3.76 -26.09 -8.48
CA LEU A 238 -5.15 -26.55 -8.64
C LEU A 238 -6.03 -25.47 -9.27
N ARG A 239 -5.89 -24.21 -8.84
CA ARG A 239 -6.61 -23.08 -9.44
C ARG A 239 -6.19 -22.80 -10.87
N LEU A 240 -4.92 -22.99 -11.22
CA LEU A 240 -4.44 -22.90 -12.61
C LEU A 240 -5.06 -24.01 -13.46
N HIS A 241 -5.12 -25.24 -12.96
CA HIS A 241 -5.77 -26.35 -13.65
C HIS A 241 -7.26 -26.08 -13.89
N GLU A 242 -8.01 -25.67 -12.86
CA GLU A 242 -9.42 -25.26 -13.01
C GLU A 242 -9.60 -24.11 -14.01
N TRP A 243 -8.68 -23.15 -14.00
CA TRP A 243 -8.71 -21.99 -14.89
C TRP A 243 -8.51 -22.37 -16.36
N ILE A 244 -7.69 -23.38 -16.66
CA ILE A 244 -7.44 -23.83 -18.04
C ILE A 244 -8.58 -24.74 -18.53
N THR A 245 -9.17 -25.53 -17.64
CA THR A 245 -10.17 -26.56 -17.99
C THR A 245 -11.61 -26.05 -18.01
N LYS A 246 -11.94 -24.95 -17.34
CA LYS A 246 -13.29 -24.37 -17.36
C LYS A 246 -13.58 -23.67 -18.71
N PRO A 247 -14.74 -23.94 -19.34
CA PRO A 247 -15.17 -23.21 -20.54
C PRO A 247 -15.38 -21.72 -20.23
N LYS A 248 -15.07 -20.86 -21.22
CA LYS A 248 -15.03 -19.38 -21.13
C LYS A 248 -16.30 -18.67 -20.63
N SER A 249 -17.38 -19.39 -20.34
CA SER A 249 -18.67 -18.80 -19.94
C SER A 249 -18.82 -18.54 -18.44
N VAL A 250 -17.81 -18.83 -17.61
CA VAL A 250 -17.83 -18.48 -16.17
C VAL A 250 -16.66 -17.54 -15.87
N GLU A 251 -16.93 -16.24 -15.91
CA GLU A 251 -16.05 -15.22 -15.32
C GLU A 251 -15.95 -15.50 -13.81
N LEU A 252 -14.72 -15.72 -13.32
CA LEU A 252 -14.41 -15.68 -11.91
C LEU A 252 -14.66 -14.26 -11.40
N ASP A 253 -15.84 -14.04 -10.82
CA ASP A 253 -16.17 -12.85 -10.03
C ASP A 253 -15.28 -12.85 -8.77
N VAL A 254 -14.06 -12.32 -8.90
CA VAL A 254 -13.19 -12.10 -7.74
C VAL A 254 -13.65 -10.83 -7.04
N PHE A 255 -14.64 -10.97 -6.16
CA PHE A 255 -14.95 -9.99 -5.13
C PHE A 255 -13.97 -10.18 -3.97
N TYR A 256 -13.02 -9.26 -3.83
CA TYR A 256 -12.37 -9.05 -2.53
C TYR A 256 -13.29 -8.18 -1.69
N SER A 257 -14.21 -8.80 -0.94
CA SER A 257 -14.69 -8.16 0.28
C SER A 257 -13.59 -8.35 1.32
N GLY A 258 -13.00 -7.24 1.77
CA GLY A 258 -11.98 -7.27 2.81
C GLY A 258 -12.60 -7.71 4.15
N GLN A 259 -12.77 -9.01 4.36
CA GLN A 259 -12.89 -9.56 5.71
C GLN A 259 -11.52 -9.53 6.36
N GLN A 260 -11.46 -8.86 7.52
CA GLN A 260 -10.27 -8.76 8.34
C GLN A 260 -9.78 -10.17 8.71
N ILE A 261 -8.60 -10.54 8.22
CA ILE A 261 -7.83 -11.63 8.78
C ILE A 261 -7.31 -11.11 10.12
N HIS A 262 -7.93 -11.54 11.21
CA HIS A 262 -7.34 -11.40 12.54
C HIS A 262 -5.98 -12.14 12.53
N ARG A 263 -4.91 -11.38 12.77
CA ARG A 263 -3.62 -11.95 13.13
C ARG A 263 -3.78 -12.62 14.48
N ILE A 264 -3.59 -13.94 14.52
CA ILE A 264 -3.10 -14.65 15.71
C ILE A 264 -1.58 -14.64 15.62
#